data_AF-A0A0M0JQ28-F1
#
_entry.id   AF-A0A0M0JQ28-F1
#
_cell.length_a   1.000
_cell.length_b   1.000
_cell.length_c   1.000
_cell.angle_alpha   90.00
_cell.angle_beta   90.00
_cell.angle_gamma   90.00
#
_symmetry.space_group_name_H-M   'P 1'
#
loop_
_entity.id
_entity.type
_entity.pdbx_description
1 polymer ?
#
loop_
_entity_poly.entity_id
_entity_poly.type
_entity_poly.pdbx_seq_one_letter_code
_entity_poly.pdbx_strand_id
1 'polypeptide(L)'
;MLLNTGGSFAQVKGDATATSTMIVGVIACLCGTILHAAMFVYSEVAIKRVGIEPLVLSASMGIVETSCLAAWNLGLLATEGPELYVDPRHTGDVDGTYILTLYGGLILVNAAHAWSFFNMLDQVGAVSSAVMKGAQVVLVFASSVVFFCQFQASQCFSWSKAIAVAVVVAGLLIYAYSTSQDKASPPKPPAATKLPKPELV
;
A
#
# COMPACT_ATOMS: atom_id res chain seq x y z
N MET A 1 1.99 -1.43 -4.37
CA MET A 1 1.01 -0.37 -4.72
C MET A 1 0.49 -0.70 -6.12
N LEU A 2 -0.21 -1.83 -6.28
CA LEU A 2 -0.28 -2.55 -7.57
C LEU A 2 -1.70 -2.96 -8.02
N LEU A 3 -2.76 -2.34 -7.49
CA LEU A 3 -4.12 -2.71 -7.89
C LEU A 3 -5.02 -1.53 -8.28
N ASN A 4 -4.45 -0.38 -8.65
CA ASN A 4 -5.28 0.79 -9.01
C ASN A 4 -5.00 1.42 -10.37
N THR A 5 -4.42 0.67 -11.31
CA THR A 5 -4.33 1.09 -12.72
C THR A 5 -5.20 0.17 -13.56
N GLY A 6 -6.50 0.44 -13.63
CA GLY A 6 -7.39 -0.32 -14.53
C GLY A 6 -8.91 -0.17 -14.33
N GLY A 7 -9.39 0.55 -13.32
CA GLY A 7 -10.83 0.73 -13.08
C GLY A 7 -11.21 2.19 -13.08
N SER A 8 -11.48 2.76 -14.26
CA SER A 8 -12.14 4.06 -14.37
C SER A 8 -13.51 3.97 -13.71
N PHE A 9 -13.68 4.53 -12.51
CA PHE A 9 -14.96 4.65 -11.81
C PHE A 9 -15.82 5.72 -12.52
N ALA A 10 -16.32 5.39 -13.71
CA ALA A 10 -17.30 6.20 -14.40
C ALA A 10 -18.31 5.31 -15.16
N GLN A 11 -19.59 5.55 -14.84
CA GLN A 11 -20.82 5.09 -15.50
C GLN A 11 -21.31 3.66 -15.20
N VAL A 12 -21.86 3.49 -13.99
CA VAL A 12 -22.92 2.49 -13.76
C VAL A 12 -24.19 2.97 -14.47
N LYS A 13 -24.38 2.50 -15.70
CA LYS A 13 -25.70 2.27 -16.30
C LYS A 13 -25.84 0.75 -16.36
N GLY A 14 -26.96 0.22 -15.87
CA GLY A 14 -27.11 -1.19 -15.50
C GLY A 14 -26.89 -2.21 -16.63
N ASP A 15 -25.64 -2.61 -16.84
CA ASP A 15 -25.24 -3.72 -17.70
C ASP A 15 -24.64 -4.85 -16.86
N ALA A 16 -25.10 -6.08 -17.07
CA ALA A 16 -24.63 -7.28 -16.36
C ALA A 16 -23.11 -7.49 -16.49
N THR A 17 -22.52 -7.07 -17.62
CA THR A 17 -21.08 -7.09 -17.87
C THR A 17 -20.31 -6.18 -16.91
N ALA A 18 -20.84 -4.99 -16.59
CA ALA A 18 -20.21 -4.07 -15.65
C ALA A 18 -20.19 -4.64 -14.23
N THR A 19 -21.27 -5.31 -13.81
CA THR A 19 -21.34 -6.01 -12.52
C THR A 19 -20.31 -7.14 -12.43
N SER A 20 -20.15 -7.92 -13.50
CA SER A 20 -19.13 -8.99 -13.56
C SER A 20 -17.71 -8.43 -13.43
N THR A 21 -17.38 -7.36 -14.16
CA THR A 21 -16.06 -6.71 -14.06
C THR A 21 -15.80 -6.11 -12.67
N MET A 22 -16.82 -5.53 -12.04
CA MET A 22 -16.71 -5.03 -10.66
C MET A 22 -16.39 -6.14 -9.66
N ILE A 23 -17.07 -7.28 -9.75
CA ILE A 23 -16.84 -8.43 -8.85
C ILE A 23 -15.41 -8.95 -9.01
N VAL A 24 -14.93 -9.11 -10.25
CA VAL A 24 -13.54 -9.52 -10.51
C VAL A 24 -12.55 -8.54 -9.90
N GLY A 25 -12.79 -7.22 -10.05
CA GLY A 25 -11.97 -6.19 -9.44
C GLY A 25 -11.95 -6.26 -7.90
N VAL A 26 -13.10 -6.49 -7.27
CA VAL A 26 -13.20 -6.67 -5.81
C VAL A 26 -12.42 -7.89 -5.34
N ILE A 27 -12.57 -9.04 -6.00
CA ILE A 27 -11.84 -10.26 -5.65
C ILE A 27 -10.33 -10.04 -5.80
N ALA A 28 -9.90 -9.44 -6.91
CA ALA A 28 -8.50 -9.10 -7.14
C ALA A 28 -7.95 -8.16 -6.05
N CYS A 29 -8.73 -7.14 -5.65
CA CYS A 29 -8.39 -6.26 -4.54
C CYS A 29 -8.22 -7.01 -3.22
N LEU A 30 -9.17 -7.89 -2.87
CA LEU A 30 -9.09 -8.68 -1.64
C LEU A 30 -7.87 -9.60 -1.63
N CYS A 31 -7.64 -10.36 -2.71
CA CYS A 31 -6.46 -11.20 -2.85
C CYS A 31 -5.16 -10.39 -2.70
N GLY A 32 -5.08 -9.22 -3.35
CA GLY A 32 -3.94 -8.32 -3.22
C GLY A 32 -3.73 -7.82 -1.80
N THR A 33 -4.79 -7.46 -1.07
CA THR A 33 -4.67 -7.02 0.32
C THR A 33 -4.15 -8.13 1.25
N ILE A 34 -4.57 -9.39 1.02
CA ILE A 34 -4.08 -10.55 1.78
C ILE A 34 -2.59 -10.76 1.51
N LEU A 35 -2.19 -10.78 0.24
CA LEU A 35 -0.78 -10.93 -0.14
C LEU A 35 0.08 -9.78 0.40
N HIS A 36 -0.43 -8.55 0.36
CA HIS A 36 0.24 -7.36 0.88
C HIS A 36 0.41 -7.41 2.41
N ALA A 37 -0.60 -7.88 3.13
CA ALA A 37 -0.50 -8.10 4.58
C ALA A 37 0.49 -9.23 4.93
N ALA A 38 0.46 -10.34 4.19
CA ALA A 38 1.41 -11.43 4.35
C ALA A 38 2.86 -10.96 4.09
N MET A 39 3.05 -10.08 3.10
CA MET A 39 4.34 -9.48 2.80
C MET A 39 4.88 -8.67 3.99
N PHE A 40 4.04 -7.93 4.70
CA PHE A 40 4.50 -7.16 5.88
C PHE A 40 5.03 -8.08 6.98
N VAL A 41 4.31 -9.17 7.25
CA VAL A 41 4.71 -10.16 8.26
C VAL A 41 6.00 -10.86 7.83
N TYR A 42 6.10 -11.25 6.56
CA TYR A 42 7.31 -11.87 6.02
C TYR A 42 8.51 -10.92 6.10
N SER A 43 8.35 -9.65 5.72
CA SER A 43 9.41 -8.65 5.82
C SER A 43 9.84 -8.40 7.26
N GLU A 44 8.91 -8.35 8.21
CA GLU A 44 9.26 -8.22 9.62
C GLU A 44 10.08 -9.42 10.10
N VAL A 45 9.70 -10.64 9.71
CA VAL A 45 10.47 -11.86 10.04
C VAL A 45 11.86 -11.82 9.39
N ALA A 46 11.96 -11.41 8.12
CA ALA A 46 13.23 -11.29 7.41
C ALA A 46 14.18 -10.28 8.09
N ILE A 47 13.66 -9.13 8.50
CA ILE A 47 14.46 -8.11 9.20
C ILE A 47 14.81 -8.58 10.61
N LYS A 48 13.82 -8.92 11.44
CA LYS A 48 14.01 -9.12 12.88
C LYS A 48 14.55 -10.49 13.27
N ARG A 49 14.28 -11.55 12.49
CA ARG A 49 14.69 -12.92 12.82
C ARG A 49 15.86 -13.42 11.98
N VAL A 50 15.87 -13.10 10.69
CA VAL A 50 16.95 -13.50 9.78
C VAL A 50 18.09 -12.48 9.80
N GLY A 51 17.82 -11.22 10.15
CA GLY A 51 18.81 -10.15 10.22
C GLY A 51 19.15 -9.54 8.87
N ILE A 52 18.22 -9.59 7.90
CA ILE A 52 18.41 -8.94 6.60
C ILE A 52 18.31 -7.43 6.77
N GLU A 53 19.31 -6.71 6.26
CA GLU A 53 19.31 -5.25 6.31
C GLU A 53 18.08 -4.67 5.57
N PRO A 54 17.35 -3.69 6.16
CA PRO A 54 16.15 -3.11 5.56
C PRO A 54 16.35 -2.57 4.15
N LEU A 55 17.53 -2.01 3.86
CA LEU A 55 17.86 -1.49 2.53
C LEU A 55 17.98 -2.61 1.49
N VAL A 56 18.66 -3.70 1.82
CA VAL A 56 18.83 -4.86 0.92
C VAL A 56 17.46 -5.50 0.64
N LEU A 57 16.64 -5.64 1.68
CA LEU A 57 15.28 -6.17 1.54
C LEU A 57 14.40 -5.24 0.67
N SER A 58 14.48 -3.93 0.86
CA SER A 58 13.78 -2.95 0.03
C SER A 58 14.21 -3.02 -1.43
N ALA A 59 15.52 -3.08 -1.68
CA ALA A 59 16.09 -3.10 -3.03
C ALA A 59 15.70 -4.39 -3.76
N SER A 60 15.79 -5.55 -3.10
CA SER A 60 15.39 -6.83 -3.69
C SER A 60 13.91 -6.87 -4.09
N MET A 61 13.01 -6.37 -3.23
CA MET A 61 11.60 -6.24 -3.59
C MET A 61 11.36 -5.28 -4.75
N GLY A 62 12.05 -4.14 -4.76
CA GLY A 62 11.97 -3.16 -5.85
C GLY A 62 12.41 -3.76 -7.19
N ILE A 63 13.47 -4.58 -7.21
CA ILE A 63 13.93 -5.28 -8.41
C ILE A 63 12.88 -6.27 -8.90
N VAL A 64 12.30 -7.08 -8.01
CA VAL A 64 11.26 -8.06 -8.38
C VAL A 64 10.02 -7.34 -8.93
N GLU A 65 9.52 -6.30 -8.24
CA GLU A 65 8.37 -5.51 -8.67
C GLU A 65 8.61 -4.86 -10.04
N THR A 66 9.78 -4.23 -10.22
CA THR A 66 10.17 -3.61 -11.49
C THR A 66 10.27 -4.64 -12.61
N SER A 67 10.78 -5.83 -12.33
CA SER A 67 10.91 -6.92 -13.32
C SER A 67 9.54 -7.45 -13.75
N CYS A 68 8.61 -7.66 -12.81
CA CYS A 68 7.25 -8.08 -13.11
C CYS A 68 6.50 -7.02 -13.93
N LEU A 69 6.63 -5.75 -13.56
CA LEU A 69 6.02 -4.64 -14.31
C LEU A 69 6.63 -4.49 -15.70
N ALA A 70 7.95 -4.64 -15.84
CA ALA A 70 8.61 -4.60 -17.14
C ALA A 70 8.13 -5.74 -18.03
N ALA A 71 8.07 -6.98 -17.51
CA ALA A 71 7.56 -8.13 -18.25
C ALA A 71 6.11 -7.94 -18.69
N TRP A 72 5.26 -7.39 -17.82
CA TRP A 72 3.87 -7.06 -18.14
C TRP A 72 3.77 -6.02 -19.26
N ASN A 73 4.51 -4.91 -19.16
CA ASN A 73 4.50 -3.85 -20.17
C ASN A 73 5.09 -4.33 -21.51
N LEU A 74 6.12 -5.18 -21.49
CA LEU A 74 6.65 -5.79 -22.70
C LEU A 74 5.64 -6.74 -23.36
N GLY A 75 4.88 -7.49 -22.56
CA GLY A 75 3.78 -8.32 -23.05
C GLY A 75 2.70 -7.49 -23.73
N LEU A 76 2.25 -6.41 -23.07
CA LEU A 76 1.28 -5.47 -23.66
C LEU A 76 1.81 -4.80 -24.92
N LEU A 77 3.07 -4.38 -24.94
CA LEU A 77 3.70 -3.82 -26.12
C LEU A 77 3.74 -4.81 -27.28
N ALA A 78 3.96 -6.10 -27.00
CA ALA A 78 3.98 -7.15 -28.01
C ALA A 78 2.58 -7.48 -28.57
N THR A 79 1.51 -7.35 -27.76
CA THR A 79 0.15 -7.67 -28.19
C THR A 79 -0.61 -6.48 -28.77
N GLU A 80 -0.48 -5.30 -28.18
CA GLU A 80 -1.24 -4.09 -28.54
C GLU A 80 -0.42 -3.11 -29.40
N GLY A 81 0.91 -3.27 -29.46
CA GLY A 81 1.80 -2.40 -30.19
C GLY A 81 2.17 -1.09 -29.46
N PRO A 82 3.03 -0.25 -30.07
CA PRO A 82 3.55 0.98 -29.46
C PRO A 82 2.49 2.07 -29.28
N GLU A 83 1.39 2.01 -30.03
CA GLU A 83 0.30 3.00 -29.97
C GLU A 83 -0.45 2.98 -28.63
N LEU A 84 -0.32 1.90 -27.86
CA LEU A 84 -0.82 1.83 -26.48
C LEU A 84 -0.13 2.86 -25.55
N TYR A 85 1.15 3.15 -25.80
CA TYR A 85 1.97 4.03 -24.95
C TYR A 85 2.18 5.41 -25.55
N VAL A 86 2.20 5.49 -26.88
CA VAL A 86 2.38 6.73 -27.63
C VAL A 86 1.14 6.91 -28.50
N ASP A 87 0.09 7.52 -27.94
CA ASP A 87 -1.07 7.96 -28.73
C ASP A 87 -0.79 9.35 -29.30
N PRO A 88 -0.53 9.48 -30.62
CA PRO A 88 -0.22 10.75 -31.26
C PRO A 88 -1.33 11.80 -31.13
N ARG A 89 -2.56 11.39 -30.77
CA ARG A 89 -3.71 12.28 -30.58
C ARG A 89 -3.70 13.01 -29.24
N HIS A 90 -2.99 12.47 -28.24
CA HIS A 90 -2.91 13.02 -26.88
C HIS A 90 -1.49 13.42 -26.48
N THR A 91 -0.46 12.84 -27.10
CA THR A 91 0.89 13.39 -27.09
C THR A 91 0.95 14.54 -28.10
N GLY A 92 0.46 15.71 -27.71
CA GLY A 92 0.84 16.96 -28.39
C GLY A 92 2.35 17.18 -28.30
N ASP A 93 2.79 18.43 -28.43
CA ASP A 93 4.21 18.85 -28.31
C ASP A 93 4.70 18.77 -26.84
N VAL A 94 4.51 17.62 -26.19
CA VAL A 94 4.92 17.35 -24.81
C VAL A 94 6.40 17.02 -24.82
N ASP A 95 7.20 17.95 -24.32
CA ASP A 95 8.65 17.79 -24.20
C ASP A 95 9.00 16.51 -23.42
N GLY A 96 9.83 15.65 -24.03
CA GLY A 96 10.32 14.43 -23.40
C GLY A 96 11.08 14.72 -22.09
N THR A 97 11.69 15.90 -21.98
CA THR A 97 12.35 16.35 -20.74
C THR A 97 11.36 16.52 -19.59
N TYR A 98 10.15 17.01 -19.88
CA TYR A 98 9.10 17.16 -18.87
C TYR A 98 8.64 15.79 -18.34
N ILE A 99 8.39 14.83 -19.25
CA ILE A 99 8.02 13.46 -18.89
C ILE A 99 9.14 12.82 -18.05
N LEU A 100 10.39 12.94 -18.49
CA LEU A 100 11.54 12.40 -17.76
C LEU A 100 11.67 13.02 -16.37
N THR A 101 11.40 14.32 -16.23
CA THR A 101 11.43 15.01 -14.94
C THR A 101 10.35 14.49 -14.00
N LEU A 102 9.12 14.29 -14.49
CA LEU A 102 8.02 13.74 -13.69
C LEU A 102 8.31 12.32 -13.22
N TYR A 103 8.76 11.44 -14.12
CA TYR A 103 9.12 10.06 -13.75
C TYR A 103 10.35 10.01 -12.85
N GLY A 104 11.35 10.85 -13.09
CA GLY A 104 12.52 10.97 -12.22
C GLY A 104 12.14 11.38 -10.80
N GLY A 105 11.27 12.39 -10.66
CA GLY A 105 10.71 12.80 -9.38
C GLY A 105 9.92 11.68 -8.69
N LEU A 106 9.08 10.98 -9.44
CA LEU A 106 8.31 9.84 -8.93
C LEU A 106 9.21 8.72 -8.41
N ILE A 107 10.28 8.38 -9.14
CA ILE A 107 11.27 7.36 -8.72
C ILE A 107 11.94 7.76 -7.41
N LEU A 108 12.39 9.01 -7.29
CA LEU A 108 13.05 9.51 -6.08
C LEU A 108 12.11 9.48 -4.87
N VAL A 109 10.87 9.95 -5.03
CA VAL A 109 9.86 9.92 -3.96
C VAL A 109 9.53 8.48 -3.56
N ASN A 110 9.40 7.56 -4.52
CA ASN A 110 9.15 6.15 -4.23
C ASN A 110 10.34 5.48 -3.53
N ALA A 111 11.57 5.80 -3.92
CA ALA A 111 12.78 5.29 -3.26
C ALA A 111 12.85 5.77 -1.80
N ALA A 112 12.60 7.06 -1.56
CA ALA A 112 12.54 7.61 -0.21
C ALA A 112 11.39 7.01 0.62
N HIS A 113 10.22 6.79 0.00
CA HIS A 113 9.08 6.12 0.64
C HIS A 113 9.42 4.68 1.03
N ALA A 114 10.00 3.90 0.12
CA ALA A 114 10.39 2.52 0.38
C ALA A 114 11.44 2.43 1.49
N TRP A 115 12.49 3.25 1.42
CA TRP A 115 13.51 3.35 2.46
C TRP A 115 12.90 3.66 3.83
N SER A 116 12.03 4.67 3.90
CA SER A 116 11.39 5.07 5.15
C SER A 116 10.47 3.97 5.69
N PHE A 117 9.75 3.28 4.80
CA PHE A 117 8.86 2.19 5.18
C PHE A 117 9.61 1.01 5.79
N PHE A 118 10.71 0.56 5.19
CA PHE A 118 11.45 -0.59 5.71
C PHE A 118 12.21 -0.28 7.01
N ASN A 119 12.71 0.94 7.18
CA ASN A 119 13.28 1.38 8.45
C ASN A 119 12.21 1.51 9.55
N MET A 120 11.03 2.01 9.21
CA MET A 120 9.90 2.02 10.14
C MET A 120 9.49 0.59 10.52
N LEU A 121 9.43 -0.32 9.56
CA LEU A 121 9.08 -1.72 9.77
C LEU A 121 10.02 -2.41 10.76
N ASP A 122 11.32 -2.12 10.66
CA ASP A 122 12.33 -2.59 11.62
C ASP A 122 12.01 -2.10 13.05
N GLN A 123 11.75 -0.81 13.21
CA GLN A 123 11.54 -0.20 14.53
C GLN A 123 10.22 -0.57 15.20
N VAL A 124 9.10 -0.55 14.47
CA VAL A 124 7.76 -0.65 15.06
C VAL A 124 7.01 -1.94 14.71
N GLY A 125 7.52 -2.74 13.76
CA GLY A 125 6.92 -4.00 13.32
C GLY A 125 5.75 -3.87 12.34
N ALA A 126 5.26 -5.00 11.84
CA ALA A 126 4.29 -5.08 10.74
C ALA A 126 2.94 -4.45 11.10
N VAL A 127 2.42 -4.73 12.30
CA VAL A 127 1.11 -4.25 12.73
C VAL A 127 1.11 -2.72 12.88
N SER A 128 2.08 -2.18 13.62
CA SER A 128 2.23 -0.73 13.79
C SER A 128 2.45 -0.02 12.45
N SER A 129 3.23 -0.63 11.54
CA SER A 129 3.46 -0.09 10.20
C SER A 129 2.18 -0.07 9.35
N ALA A 130 1.33 -1.10 9.46
CA ALA A 130 0.03 -1.11 8.80
C ALA A 130 -0.90 -0.02 9.33
N VAL A 131 -0.92 0.21 10.66
CA VAL A 131 -1.66 1.30 11.29
C VAL A 131 -1.17 2.67 10.81
N MET A 132 0.15 2.86 10.69
CA MET A 132 0.74 4.11 10.15
C MET A 132 0.35 4.36 8.70
N LYS A 133 0.18 3.33 7.88
CA LYS A 133 -0.41 3.49 6.54
C LYS A 133 -1.85 3.96 6.60
N GLY A 134 -2.63 3.51 7.58
CA GLY A 134 -3.99 4.05 7.83
C GLY A 134 -3.97 5.56 8.12
N ALA A 135 -3.03 6.01 8.97
CA ALA A 135 -2.84 7.44 9.24
C ALA A 135 -2.42 8.22 7.97
N GLN A 136 -1.51 7.66 7.16
CA GLN A 136 -1.11 8.24 5.89
C GLN A 136 -2.31 8.43 4.95
N VAL A 137 -3.22 7.46 4.86
CA VAL A 137 -4.42 7.57 4.01
C VAL A 137 -5.31 8.75 4.42
N VAL A 138 -5.47 8.99 5.72
CA VAL A 138 -6.23 10.15 6.22
C VAL A 138 -5.56 11.47 5.80
N LEU A 139 -4.23 11.56 5.90
CA LEU A 139 -3.48 12.75 5.50
C LEU A 139 -3.53 12.99 3.98
N VAL A 140 -3.40 11.93 3.19
CA VAL A 140 -3.52 11.99 1.73
C VAL A 140 -4.93 12.44 1.36
N PHE A 141 -5.97 11.89 1.99
CA PHE A 141 -7.35 12.30 1.75
C PHE A 141 -7.57 13.79 2.07
N ALA A 142 -7.11 14.27 3.23
CA ALA A 142 -7.22 15.67 3.61
C ALA A 142 -6.49 16.59 2.60
N SER A 143 -5.28 16.20 2.19
CA SER A 143 -4.51 16.91 1.16
C SER A 143 -5.25 16.93 -0.18
N SER A 144 -5.88 15.82 -0.57
CA SER A 144 -6.65 15.72 -1.81
C SER A 144 -7.83 16.70 -1.85
N VAL A 145 -8.54 16.86 -0.73
CA VAL A 145 -9.65 17.83 -0.63
C VAL A 145 -9.12 19.26 -0.83
N VAL A 146 -7.99 19.60 -0.20
CA VAL A 146 -7.42 20.96 -0.23
C VAL A 146 -6.87 21.31 -1.60
N PHE A 147 -6.07 20.43 -2.21
CA PHE A 147 -5.34 20.75 -3.44
C PHE A 147 -6.13 20.43 -4.72
N PHE A 148 -6.96 19.38 -4.71
CA PHE A 148 -7.52 18.80 -5.93
C PHE A 148 -9.04 18.96 -6.10
N CYS A 149 -9.78 19.47 -5.11
CA CYS A 149 -11.23 19.67 -5.27
C CYS A 149 -11.57 20.64 -6.42
N GLN A 150 -10.72 21.63 -6.70
CA GLN A 150 -10.90 22.55 -7.84
C GLN A 150 -10.77 21.85 -9.22
N PHE A 151 -9.99 20.76 -9.31
CA PHE A 151 -9.74 20.05 -10.57
C PHE A 151 -10.68 18.86 -10.74
N GLN A 152 -11.07 18.22 -9.64
CA GLN A 152 -11.90 17.01 -9.64
C GLN A 152 -12.95 17.08 -8.53
N ALA A 153 -14.23 17.21 -8.91
CA ALA A 153 -15.35 17.21 -7.97
C ALA A 153 -15.41 15.94 -7.11
N SER A 154 -14.92 14.80 -7.64
CA SER A 154 -14.79 13.54 -6.91
C SER A 154 -13.82 13.60 -5.73
N GLN A 155 -12.94 14.60 -5.65
CA GLN A 155 -12.00 14.81 -4.55
C GLN A 155 -12.54 15.75 -3.47
N CYS A 156 -13.66 16.43 -3.71
CA CYS A 156 -14.27 17.32 -2.74
C CYS A 156 -14.83 16.56 -1.52
N PHE A 157 -14.94 17.28 -0.40
CA PHE A 157 -15.45 16.74 0.85
C PHE A 157 -16.92 16.31 0.72
N SER A 158 -17.27 15.16 1.31
CA SER A 158 -18.65 14.66 1.39
C SER A 158 -18.91 14.03 2.75
N TRP A 159 -20.19 13.93 3.15
CA TRP A 159 -20.58 13.29 4.41
C TRP A 159 -20.17 11.82 4.49
N SER A 160 -20.28 11.07 3.38
CA SER A 160 -19.84 9.67 3.33
C SER A 160 -18.33 9.54 3.60
N LYS A 161 -17.51 10.43 3.03
CA LYS A 161 -16.07 10.47 3.28
C LYS A 161 -15.74 10.92 4.70
N ALA A 162 -16.49 11.88 5.24
CA ALA A 162 -16.32 12.35 6.62
C ALA A 162 -16.51 11.21 7.63
N ILE A 163 -17.58 10.42 7.47
CA ILE A 163 -17.86 9.26 8.31
C ILE A 163 -16.75 8.22 8.16
N ALA A 164 -16.29 7.93 6.94
CA ALA A 164 -15.21 6.99 6.70
C ALA A 164 -13.90 7.42 7.41
N VAL A 165 -13.53 8.70 7.32
CA VAL A 165 -12.36 9.24 8.02
C VAL A 165 -12.53 9.13 9.54
N ALA A 166 -13.72 9.45 10.07
CA ALA A 166 -13.98 9.34 11.51
C ALA A 166 -13.79 7.91 12.03
N VAL A 167 -14.26 6.91 11.29
CA VAL A 167 -14.08 5.48 11.62
C VAL A 167 -12.60 5.11 11.63
N VAL A 168 -11.83 5.52 10.62
CA VAL A 168 -10.39 5.25 10.56
C VAL A 168 -9.65 5.91 11.72
N VAL A 169 -9.92 7.19 11.99
CA VAL A 169 -9.29 7.94 13.09
C VAL A 169 -9.61 7.30 14.44
N ALA A 170 -10.87 6.89 14.67
CA ALA A 170 -11.24 6.17 15.89
C ALA A 170 -10.43 4.88 16.07
N GLY A 171 -10.26 4.09 15.01
CA GLY A 171 -9.42 2.88 15.04
C GLY A 171 -7.95 3.17 15.37
N LEU A 172 -7.38 4.23 14.78
CA LEU A 172 -6.01 4.68 15.06
C LEU A 172 -5.84 5.10 16.53
N LEU A 173 -6.79 5.86 17.07
CA LEU A 173 -6.76 6.32 18.46
C LEU A 173 -6.88 5.16 19.46
N ILE A 174 -7.79 4.20 19.20
CA ILE A 174 -7.94 3.00 20.03
C ILE A 174 -6.63 2.20 20.04
N TYR A 175 -6.03 2.00 18.87
CA TYR A 175 -4.74 1.31 18.76
C TYR A 175 -3.64 2.05 19.55
N ALA A 176 -3.48 3.34 19.31
CA ALA A 176 -2.47 4.16 19.99
C ALA A 176 -2.63 4.14 21.53
N TYR A 177 -3.87 4.20 22.02
CA TYR A 177 -4.17 4.12 23.44
C TYR A 177 -3.78 2.75 24.03
N SER A 178 -4.18 1.65 23.38
CA SER A 178 -3.83 0.30 23.83
C SER A 178 -2.32 0.05 23.88
N THR A 179 -1.58 0.42 22.83
CA THR A 179 -0.13 0.26 22.77
C THR A 179 0.61 1.11 23.81
N SER A 180 0.09 2.29 24.15
CA SER A 180 0.68 3.13 25.20
C SER A 180 0.53 2.50 26.59
N GLN A 181 -0.60 1.83 26.86
CA GLN A 181 -0.83 1.12 28.13
C GLN A 181 0.07 -0.11 28.28
N ASP A 182 0.28 -0.86 27.20
CA ASP A 182 1.18 -2.03 27.21
C ASP A 182 2.62 -1.64 27.53
N LYS A 183 3.08 -0.46 27.05
CA LYS A 183 4.42 0.06 27.36
C LYS A 183 4.55 0.60 28.78
N ALA A 184 3.46 1.08 29.39
CA ALA A 184 3.45 1.63 30.74
C ALA A 184 3.28 0.58 31.84
N SER A 185 2.83 -0.63 31.50
CA SER A 185 2.63 -1.72 32.45
C SER A 185 3.96 -2.41 32.81
N PRO A 186 4.20 -2.75 34.09
CA PRO A 186 5.38 -3.51 34.48
C PRO A 186 5.40 -4.89 33.78
N PRO A 187 6.58 -5.47 33.51
CA PRO A 187 6.70 -6.73 32.78
C PRO A 187 5.82 -7.81 33.43
N LYS A 188 4.90 -8.39 32.66
CA LYS A 188 4.10 -9.52 33.13
C LYS A 188 5.07 -10.64 33.53
N PRO A 189 4.99 -11.20 34.75
CA PRO A 189 5.84 -12.31 35.14
C PRO A 189 5.75 -13.42 34.09
N PRO A 190 6.87 -14.04 33.69
CA PRO A 190 6.84 -15.12 32.72
C PRO A 190 5.81 -16.15 33.15
N ALA A 191 4.88 -16.48 32.23
CA ALA A 191 3.88 -17.50 32.48
C ALA A 191 4.60 -18.77 32.89
N ALA A 192 4.37 -19.23 34.13
CA ALA A 192 5.00 -20.40 34.69
C ALA A 192 4.87 -21.56 33.69
N THR A 193 5.98 -21.90 33.04
CA THR A 193 6.06 -23.08 32.19
C THR A 193 5.77 -24.25 33.11
N LYS A 194 4.63 -24.91 32.93
CA LYS A 194 4.33 -26.15 33.64
C LYS A 194 5.44 -27.12 33.29
N LEU A 195 6.38 -27.32 34.21
CA LEU A 195 7.40 -28.35 34.11
C LEU A 195 6.68 -29.68 33.84
N PRO A 196 7.11 -30.46 32.83
CA PRO A 196 6.57 -31.80 32.61
C PRO A 196 6.77 -32.61 33.88
N LYS A 197 5.68 -33.23 34.33
CA LYS A 197 5.65 -34.13 35.49
C LYS A 197 6.69 -35.24 35.24
N PRO A 198 7.63 -35.51 36.16
CA PRO A 198 8.52 -36.66 35.99
C PRO A 198 7.67 -37.93 36.03
N GLU A 199 7.72 -38.72 34.95
CA GLU A 199 7.26 -40.10 34.97
C GLU A 199 8.15 -40.87 35.94
N LEU A 200 7.54 -41.38 37.03
CA LEU A 200 8.20 -42.36 37.88
C LEU A 200 8.35 -43.65 37.08
N VAL A 201 9.59 -44.09 36.93
CA VAL A 201 9.99 -45.45 36.51
C VAL A 201 9.62 -46.44 37.61
#